data_AF-A0A8G1N3U4-F1
#
_entry.id   AF-A0A8G1N3U4-F1
#
_cell.length_a   1.000
_cell.length_b   1.000
_cell.length_c   1.000
_cell.angle_alpha   90.00
_cell.angle_beta   90.00
_cell.angle_gamma   90.00
#
_symmetry.space_group_name_H-M   'P 1'
#
loop_
_entity.id
_entity.type
_entity.pdbx_description
1 polymer ?
#
loop_
_entity_poly.entity_id
_entity_poly.type
_entity_poly.pdbx_seq_one_letter_code
_entity_poly.pdbx_strand_id
1 'polypeptide(L)'
;MSAGHLSREFKAAYGESVYSYLMTRRIERAMALLRMGEMSVTEVCFAVGSSSLGTFSTRFTELVGMPPSVYKQRAADATEGLPACVAKRISRPIRNREAPAAGEQ
;
A
#
# COMPACT_ATOMS: atom_id res chain seq x y z
N MET A 1 -12.60 -21.23 -12.22
CA MET A 1 -12.28 -19.98 -12.97
C MET A 1 -10.83 -20.06 -13.43
N SER A 2 -10.53 -19.86 -14.72
CA SER A 2 -9.13 -19.83 -15.19
C SER A 2 -8.51 -18.44 -14.94
N ALA A 3 -7.17 -18.37 -14.87
CA ALA A 3 -6.46 -17.10 -14.68
C ALA A 3 -6.77 -16.06 -15.77
N GLY A 4 -6.96 -16.52 -17.01
CA GLY A 4 -7.33 -15.67 -18.14
C GLY A 4 -8.76 -15.12 -18.03
N HIS A 5 -9.70 -15.92 -17.52
CA HIS A 5 -11.07 -15.45 -17.29
C HIS A 5 -11.10 -14.43 -16.13
N LEU A 6 -10.41 -14.71 -15.01
CA LEU A 6 -10.28 -13.75 -13.91
C LEU A 6 -9.68 -12.41 -14.36
N SER A 7 -8.63 -12.46 -15.17
CA SER A 7 -7.98 -11.23 -15.65
C SER A 7 -8.91 -10.36 -16.49
N ARG A 8 -9.78 -10.96 -17.31
CA ARG A 8 -10.77 -10.23 -18.13
C ARG A 8 -11.89 -9.65 -17.29
N GLU A 9 -12.51 -10.46 -16.44
CA GLU A 9 -13.59 -10.01 -15.54
C GLU A 9 -13.10 -8.91 -14.59
N PHE A 10 -11.90 -9.07 -14.03
CA PHE A 10 -11.32 -8.06 -13.14
C PHE A 10 -11.06 -6.75 -13.88
N LYS A 11 -10.48 -6.81 -15.09
CA LYS A 11 -10.24 -5.61 -15.89
C LYS A 11 -11.55 -4.93 -16.30
N ALA A 12 -12.60 -5.70 -16.58
CA ALA A 12 -13.92 -5.16 -16.89
C ALA A 12 -14.53 -4.42 -15.69
N ALA A 13 -14.36 -4.95 -14.47
CA ALA A 13 -14.89 -4.34 -13.25
C ALA A 13 -14.06 -3.16 -12.71
N TYR A 14 -12.72 -3.25 -12.78
CA TYR A 14 -11.80 -2.28 -12.13
C TYR A 14 -11.08 -1.35 -13.12
N GLY A 15 -11.17 -1.60 -14.43
CA GLY A 15 -10.49 -0.81 -15.47
C GLY A 15 -8.98 -1.05 -15.58
N GLU A 16 -8.37 -1.77 -14.65
CA GLU A 16 -6.94 -2.08 -14.64
C GLU A 16 -6.65 -3.58 -14.48
N SER A 17 -5.38 -3.98 -14.65
CA SER A 17 -4.98 -5.37 -14.44
C SER A 17 -4.97 -5.73 -12.95
N VAL A 18 -5.19 -7.01 -12.64
CA VAL A 18 -5.09 -7.54 -11.28
C VAL A 18 -3.76 -7.18 -10.62
N TYR A 19 -2.65 -7.29 -11.37
CA TYR A 19 -1.31 -7.00 -10.86
C TYR A 19 -1.14 -5.51 -10.51
N SER A 20 -1.58 -4.61 -11.39
CA SER A 20 -1.52 -3.16 -11.17
C SER A 20 -2.30 -2.77 -9.92
N TYR A 21 -3.56 -3.23 -9.84
CA TYR A 21 -4.42 -2.99 -8.69
C TYR A 21 -3.77 -3.50 -7.40
N LEU A 22 -3.33 -4.77 -7.39
CA LEU A 22 -2.71 -5.36 -6.20
C LEU A 22 -1.44 -4.63 -5.79
N MET A 23 -0.62 -4.18 -6.75
CA MET A 23 0.60 -3.44 -6.46
C MET A 23 0.28 -2.11 -5.79
N THR A 24 -0.69 -1.35 -6.30
CA THR A 24 -1.17 -0.11 -5.67
C THR A 24 -1.62 -0.37 -4.23
N ARG A 25 -2.43 -1.41 -4.00
CA ARG A 25 -2.90 -1.78 -2.65
C ARG A 25 -1.77 -2.19 -1.71
N ARG A 26 -0.73 -2.87 -2.21
CA ARG A 26 0.46 -3.22 -1.44
C ARG A 26 1.24 -1.98 -1.03
N ILE A 27 1.41 -1.01 -1.94
CA ILE A 27 2.10 0.25 -1.64
C ILE A 27 1.29 1.10 -0.66
N GLU A 28 -0.03 1.22 -0.81
CA GLU A 28 -0.89 1.89 0.16
C GLU A 28 -0.73 1.28 1.57
N ARG A 29 -0.71 -0.06 1.65
CA ARG A 29 -0.48 -0.76 2.92
C ARG A 29 0.92 -0.48 3.47
N ALA A 30 1.94 -0.48 2.62
CA ALA A 30 3.31 -0.18 3.02
C ALA A 30 3.43 1.24 3.59
N MET A 31 2.82 2.24 2.94
CA MET A 31 2.78 3.62 3.43
C MET A 31 2.18 3.70 4.84
N ALA A 32 1.10 2.96 5.10
CA ALA A 32 0.49 2.93 6.43
C ALA A 32 1.43 2.34 7.48
N LEU A 33 2.09 1.22 7.17
CA LEU A 33 3.05 0.58 8.08
C LEU A 33 4.27 1.47 8.35
N LEU A 34 4.79 2.16 7.32
CA LEU A 34 5.91 3.08 7.46
C LEU A 34 5.54 4.29 8.34
N ARG A 35 4.32 4.82 8.21
CA ARG A 35 3.83 5.91 9.08
C ARG A 35 3.65 5.50 10.53
N MET A 36 3.39 4.22 10.80
CA MET A 36 3.33 3.71 12.17
C MET A 36 4.70 3.64 12.84
N GLY A 37 5.79 3.54 12.07
CA GLY A 37 7.17 3.63 12.57
C GLY A 37 7.76 2.36 13.19
N GLU A 38 6.91 1.40 13.60
CA GLU A 38 7.28 0.19 14.36
C GLU A 38 8.15 -0.82 13.57
N MET A 39 8.11 -0.77 12.23
CA MET A 39 8.80 -1.74 11.36
C MET A 39 9.87 -1.06 10.51
N SER A 40 10.99 -1.74 10.27
CA SER A 40 11.99 -1.34 9.27
C SER A 40 11.43 -1.42 7.84
N VAL A 41 12.08 -0.74 6.91
CA VAL A 41 11.68 -0.77 5.48
C VAL A 41 11.70 -2.20 4.93
N THR A 42 12.69 -3.00 5.34
CA THR A 42 12.83 -4.40 4.92
C THR A 42 11.68 -5.26 5.46
N GLU A 43 11.31 -5.11 6.72
CA GLU A 43 10.17 -5.84 7.29
C GLU A 43 8.85 -5.44 6.61
N VAL A 44 8.65 -4.15 6.34
CA VAL A 44 7.48 -3.68 5.59
C VAL A 44 7.42 -4.30 4.19
N CYS A 45 8.54 -4.34 3.48
CA CYS A 45 8.65 -4.96 2.15
C CYS A 45 8.10 -6.39 2.13
N PHE A 46 8.54 -7.23 3.08
CA PHE A 46 8.08 -8.61 3.16
C PHE A 46 6.65 -8.73 3.70
N ALA A 47 6.24 -7.87 4.63
CA ALA A 47 4.89 -7.88 5.19
C ALA A 47 3.80 -7.52 4.16
N VAL A 48 4.13 -6.72 3.12
CA VAL A 48 3.21 -6.46 2.00
C VAL A 48 3.33 -7.47 0.85
N GLY A 49 4.14 -8.52 1.02
CA GLY A 49 4.27 -9.62 0.07
C GLY A 49 5.12 -9.28 -1.16
N SER A 50 6.08 -8.36 -1.04
CA SER A 50 7.13 -8.22 -2.06
C SER A 50 8.22 -9.28 -1.85
N SER A 51 8.73 -9.83 -2.95
CA SER A 51 9.77 -10.86 -2.95
C SER A 51 11.19 -10.30 -2.74
N SER A 52 11.41 -9.01 -3.00
CA SER A 52 12.71 -8.38 -2.80
C SER A 52 12.58 -6.90 -2.41
N LEU A 53 13.59 -6.42 -1.67
CA LEU A 53 13.69 -5.03 -1.26
C LEU A 53 13.91 -4.09 -2.46
N GLY A 54 14.69 -4.52 -3.46
CA GLY A 54 14.94 -3.74 -4.68
C GLY A 54 13.66 -3.48 -5.47
N THR A 55 12.92 -4.54 -5.80
CA THR A 55 11.64 -4.42 -6.53
C THR A 55 10.63 -3.58 -5.75
N PHE A 56 10.54 -3.80 -4.43
CA PHE A 56 9.68 -3.00 -3.57
C PHE A 56 10.05 -1.52 -3.61
N SER A 57 11.34 -1.19 -3.45
CA SER A 57 11.81 0.19 -3.38
C SER A 57 11.56 0.95 -4.68
N THR A 58 11.79 0.30 -5.83
CA THR A 58 11.48 0.86 -7.15
C THR A 58 9.99 1.14 -7.28
N ARG A 59 9.13 0.13 -7.06
CA ARG A 59 7.66 0.29 -7.20
C ARG A 59 7.09 1.31 -6.22
N PHE A 60 7.58 1.32 -4.97
CA PHE A 60 7.19 2.31 -3.98
C PHE A 60 7.55 3.72 -4.48
N THR A 61 8.77 3.93 -4.96
CA THR A 61 9.22 5.24 -5.43
C THR A 61 8.45 5.69 -6.67
N GLU A 62 8.16 4.79 -7.62
CA GLU A 62 7.34 5.08 -8.80
C GLU A 62 5.93 5.55 -8.42
N LEU A 63 5.30 4.90 -7.43
CA LEU A 63 3.91 5.20 -7.05
C LEU A 63 3.78 6.33 -6.02
N VAL A 64 4.76 6.53 -5.14
CA VAL A 64 4.72 7.51 -4.05
C VAL A 64 5.52 8.78 -4.37
N GLY A 65 6.44 8.70 -5.33
CA GLY A 65 7.33 9.80 -5.73
C GLY A 65 8.56 10.00 -4.83
N MET A 66 8.77 9.14 -3.83
CA MET A 66 9.97 9.17 -2.99
C MET A 66 10.35 7.79 -2.43
N PRO A 67 11.62 7.56 -2.05
CA PRO A 67 12.04 6.29 -1.46
C PRO A 67 11.34 5.96 -0.13
N PRO A 68 11.15 4.68 0.20
CA PRO A 68 10.43 4.27 1.41
C PRO A 68 11.14 4.69 2.72
N SER A 69 12.47 4.76 2.73
CA SER A 69 13.24 5.26 3.88
C SER A 69 12.98 6.74 4.16
N VAL A 70 13.01 7.57 3.11
CA VAL A 70 12.70 9.00 3.18
C VAL A 70 11.26 9.22 3.62
N TYR A 71 10.33 8.42 3.06
CA TYR A 71 8.93 8.48 3.46
C TYR A 71 8.73 8.16 4.95
N LYS A 72 9.40 7.11 5.46
CA LYS A 72 9.36 6.76 6.90
C LYS A 72 9.89 7.89 7.77
N GLN A 73 11.01 8.50 7.41
CA GLN A 73 11.60 9.60 8.17
C GLN A 73 10.65 10.80 8.25
N ARG A 74 10.11 11.25 7.10
CA ARG A 74 9.15 12.36 7.06
C ARG A 74 7.90 12.10 7.90
N ALA A 75 7.45 10.84 7.93
CA ALA A 75 6.31 10.46 8.76
C ALA A 75 6.64 10.51 10.25
N ALA A 76 7.85 10.12 10.65
CA ALA A 76 8.32 10.24 12.02
C ALA A 76 8.37 11.71 12.45
N ASP A 77 9.00 12.57 11.62
CA ASP A 77 9.11 14.01 11.85
C ASP A 77 7.71 14.66 12.01
N ALA A 78 6.74 14.26 11.18
CA ALA A 78 5.36 14.75 11.26
C ALA A 78 4.62 14.32 12.55
N THR A 79 5.12 13.31 13.26
CA THR A 79 4.55 12.82 14.52
C THR A 79 5.41 13.12 15.75
N GLU A 80 6.48 13.90 15.57
CA GLU A 80 7.39 14.28 16.65
C GLU A 80 6.65 15.03 17.77
N GLY A 81 6.91 14.63 19.02
CA GLY A 81 6.26 15.23 20.20
C GLY A 81 4.83 14.75 20.48
N LEU A 82 4.21 13.93 19.62
CA LEU A 82 2.90 13.36 19.92
C LEU A 82 3.01 12.11 20.83
N PRO A 83 2.09 11.93 21.80
CA PRO A 83 1.96 10.66 22.50
C PRO A 83 1.66 9.52 21.53
N ALA A 84 2.22 8.33 21.80
CA ALA A 84 2.10 7.16 20.92
C ALA A 84 0.65 6.80 20.56
N CYS A 85 -0.31 6.97 21.49
CA CYS A 85 -1.72 6.70 21.22
C CYS A 85 -2.33 7.67 20.19
N VAL A 86 -1.91 8.94 20.20
CA VAL A 86 -2.38 9.97 19.26
C VAL A 86 -1.73 9.76 17.91
N ALA A 87 -0.41 9.53 17.86
CA ALA A 87 0.34 9.21 16.65
C ALA A 87 -0.26 7.99 15.93
N LYS A 88 -0.61 6.92 16.67
CA LYS A 88 -1.30 5.74 16.12
C LYS A 88 -2.69 6.04 15.61
N ARG A 89 -3.43 6.95 16.26
CA ARG A 89 -4.79 7.31 15.83
C ARG A 89 -4.79 8.09 14.51
N ILE A 90 -3.86 9.03 14.34
CA ILE A 90 -3.79 9.87 13.12
C ILE A 90 -3.14 9.17 11.94
N SER A 91 -2.21 8.23 12.19
CA SER A 91 -1.53 7.46 11.14
C SER A 91 -2.30 6.21 10.69
N ARG A 92 -3.40 5.88 11.36
CA ARG A 92 -4.23 4.69 11.07
C ARG A 92 -4.71 4.73 9.61
N PRO A 93 -4.52 3.64 8.84
CA PRO A 93 -5.01 3.58 7.47
C PRO A 93 -6.54 3.66 7.41
N ILE A 94 -7.04 4.45 6.47
CA ILE A 94 -8.46 4.51 6.13
C ILE A 94 -8.82 3.20 5.41
N ARG A 95 -9.94 2.58 5.80
CA ARG A 95 -10.46 1.41 5.12
C ARG A 95 -10.93 1.84 3.73
N ASN A 96 -10.18 1.49 2.70
CA ASN A 96 -10.54 1.86 1.33
C ASN A 96 -11.92 1.25 1.00
N ARG A 97 -12.87 2.08 0.55
CA ARG A 97 -14.13 1.60 -0.03
C ARG A 97 -13.80 1.05 -1.42
N GLU A 98 -14.01 -0.26 -1.60
CA GLU A 98 -13.72 -0.95 -2.85
C GLU A 98 -14.83 -0.69 -3.87
N ALA A 99 -14.67 -1.21 -5.10
CA ALA A 99 -15.59 -0.97 -6.21
C ALA A 99 -17.05 -1.23 -5.77
N PRO A 100 -18.00 -0.35 -6.18
CA PRO A 100 -19.41 -0.60 -5.93
C PRO A 100 -19.78 -1.95 -6.55
N ALA A 101 -20.59 -2.75 -5.84
CA ALA A 101 -21.07 -4.04 -6.34
C ALA A 101 -21.65 -3.82 -7.74
N ALA A 102 -21.12 -4.52 -8.74
CA ALA A 102 -21.60 -4.42 -10.11
C ALA A 102 -23.12 -4.63 -10.09
N GLY A 103 -23.86 -3.63 -10.55
CA GLY A 103 -25.32 -3.69 -10.64
C GLY A 103 -25.73 -4.90 -11.46
N GLU A 104 -26.69 -5.65 -10.92
CA GLU A 104 -27.34 -6.79 -11.55
C GLU A 104 -27.84 -6.41 -12.96
N GLN A 105 -27.48 -7.23 -13.94
CA GLN A 105 -28.24 -7.43 -15.18
C GLN A 105 -28.43 -8.93 -15.38
#